data_AF-A0A7V4AYG6-F1
#
_entry.id   AF-A0A7V4AYG6-F1
#
_cell.length_a   1.000
_cell.length_b   1.000
_cell.length_c   1.000
_cell.angle_alpha   90.00
_cell.angle_beta   90.00
_cell.angle_gamma   90.00
#
_symmetry.space_group_name_H-M   'P 1'
#
loop_
_entity.id
_entity.type
_entity.pdbx_description
1 polymer ?
#
loop_
_entity_poly.entity_id
_entity_poly.type
_entity_poly.pdbx_seq_one_letter_code
_entity_poly.pdbx_strand_id
1 'polypeptide(L)'
;AAFTIPKQSLLPSTPMKKESGAPEFRVSADAAVGRTDAVMTPPDAADTRSDARRLTDSLQLSADALPLPLLRTLPSLLRNSSFDVQAVVHHDSRAPEILAVRARGDNSPLLGAALDIGTTTLGLRLLDLESGECLACSTAPNPQAAMGADVISRIHYSMENPGGLEHLRDTVLFSINDIIGQALEQAQRHEDCVYEICVCGNPVMTQIFLGVDPRPIAATPFTPAATGEIRVSAQDARVRGHARARLFTLPGVAGFVGADAIGALLAANPGQGDLPALILDFGTNAEIILVCENAIYACAAAAGPALEGAHLSHGMGAWPGAVDRVDISAQKVAFTTIGNEPACGLCGTGALDTLAGLLAAGVVDATGRFTAAETWPHALRQHAAADHLGRPAFSVAQSDTDSKILFTQADVRQLQLARGAIAAGITVLLQTAGINARDLKAVLCAGALGSFLRPCTALAMGLVPEAPEDRIRFLGNAALTGAARALLNRAERARARELAHAVTYIELSGRSDFNAAFESCLRFSV
;
A
#
# COMPACT_ATOMS: atom_id res chain seq x y z
N ALA A 1 -2.41 -34.47 -2.73
CA ALA A 1 -1.22 -34.42 -1.85
C ALA A 1 -0.83 -32.96 -1.69
N ALA A 2 -0.73 -32.48 -0.46
CA ALA A 2 -0.52 -31.06 -0.16
C ALA A 2 0.77 -30.55 -0.82
N PHE A 3 0.67 -29.43 -1.55
CA PHE A 3 1.83 -28.71 -2.06
C PHE A 3 2.64 -28.19 -0.87
N THR A 4 3.76 -28.86 -0.57
CA THR A 4 4.72 -28.41 0.42
C THR A 4 5.46 -27.20 -0.16
N ILE A 5 5.07 -26.00 0.28
CA ILE A 5 5.87 -24.79 0.06
C ILE A 5 7.24 -25.04 0.70
N PRO A 6 8.36 -24.87 -0.02
CA PRO A 6 9.70 -25.07 0.54
C PRO A 6 9.88 -24.21 1.80
N LYS A 7 10.37 -24.80 2.91
CA LYS A 7 10.61 -24.09 4.18
C LYS A 7 11.55 -22.87 4.04
N GLN A 8 12.30 -22.76 2.95
CA GLN A 8 13.13 -21.59 2.64
C GLN A 8 12.31 -20.36 2.24
N SER A 9 11.05 -20.52 1.83
CA SER A 9 10.10 -19.41 1.59
C SER A 9 9.50 -18.81 2.87
N LEU A 10 9.86 -19.33 4.05
CA LEU A 10 9.30 -18.97 5.36
C LEU A 10 10.36 -18.41 6.34
N LEU A 11 11.59 -18.15 5.87
CA LEU A 11 12.62 -17.52 6.70
C LEU A 11 12.53 -15.99 6.59
N PRO A 12 12.54 -15.24 7.71
CA PRO A 12 12.65 -13.79 7.67
C PRO A 12 14.09 -13.43 7.29
N SER A 13 14.38 -13.33 6.00
CA SER A 13 15.55 -12.60 5.55
C SER A 13 15.21 -11.12 5.60
N THR A 14 16.03 -10.35 6.31
CA THR A 14 15.93 -8.90 6.40
C THR A 14 15.80 -8.31 4.99
N PRO A 15 14.77 -7.50 4.68
CA PRO A 15 14.66 -6.87 3.37
C PRO A 15 15.86 -5.91 3.20
N MET A 16 16.82 -6.30 2.36
CA MET A 16 17.89 -5.39 1.97
C MET A 16 17.42 -4.48 0.84
N LYS A 17 17.67 -3.19 1.08
CA LYS A 17 17.36 -2.03 0.25
C LYS A 17 17.50 -2.29 -1.25
N LYS A 18 16.37 -2.19 -1.95
CA LYS A 18 16.34 -1.71 -3.34
C LYS A 18 15.55 -0.39 -3.44
N GLU A 19 15.86 0.54 -2.53
CA GLU A 19 15.62 1.97 -2.77
C GLU A 19 16.97 2.62 -3.16
N SER A 20 17.52 2.23 -4.31
CA SER A 20 18.52 3.05 -5.00
C SER A 20 17.78 3.95 -5.99
N GLY A 21 17.23 5.06 -5.49
CA GLY A 21 16.64 6.10 -6.33
C GLY A 21 15.22 6.54 -5.99
N ALA A 22 14.70 6.30 -4.79
CA ALA A 22 13.51 7.03 -4.37
C ALA A 22 13.87 8.53 -4.30
N PRO A 23 13.15 9.44 -4.98
CA PRO A 23 13.37 10.86 -4.80
C PRO A 23 13.25 11.19 -3.32
N GLU A 24 14.04 12.14 -2.85
CA GLU A 24 14.03 12.60 -1.46
C GLU A 24 12.58 12.97 -1.09
N PHE A 25 11.89 12.10 -0.35
CA PHE A 25 10.51 12.33 0.04
C PHE A 25 10.51 13.46 1.06
N ARG A 26 10.11 14.65 0.63
CA ARG A 26 10.02 15.84 1.47
C ARG A 26 8.72 16.56 1.20
N VAL A 27 7.90 16.67 2.24
CA VAL A 27 6.63 17.40 2.22
C VAL A 27 6.79 18.60 3.13
N SER A 28 6.19 19.74 2.76
CA SER A 28 6.09 20.88 3.67
C SER A 28 5.31 20.47 4.92
N ALA A 29 5.99 20.44 6.06
CA ALA A 29 5.40 20.04 7.33
C ALA A 29 4.47 21.14 7.87
N ASP A 30 3.20 20.79 8.03
CA ASP A 30 2.20 21.47 8.87
C ASP A 30 1.44 20.35 9.59
N ALA A 31 2.17 19.55 10.36
CA ALA A 31 1.64 18.37 11.03
C ALA A 31 0.64 18.77 12.12
N ALA A 32 -0.26 17.84 12.47
CA ALA A 32 -1.22 18.09 13.55
C ALA A 32 -0.53 18.16 14.92
N VAL A 33 0.62 17.51 15.09
CA VAL A 33 1.42 17.56 16.31
C VAL A 33 2.48 18.66 16.19
N GLY A 34 2.54 19.55 17.17
CA GLY A 34 3.53 20.62 17.23
C GLY A 34 4.02 20.89 18.65
N ARG A 35 5.10 21.68 18.75
CA ARG A 35 5.62 22.21 20.01
C ARG A 35 4.96 23.54 20.33
N THR A 36 4.67 23.77 21.60
CA THR A 36 4.24 25.08 22.11
C THR A 36 5.01 25.38 23.37
N ASP A 37 5.74 26.48 23.33
CA ASP A 37 6.52 26.94 24.47
C ASP A 37 5.62 27.52 25.56
N ALA A 38 5.93 27.20 26.82
CA ALA A 38 5.20 27.67 27.98
C ALA A 38 6.18 28.13 29.07
N VAL A 39 6.38 29.45 29.15
CA VAL A 39 7.13 30.08 30.24
C VAL A 39 6.12 30.58 31.26
N MET A 40 6.18 30.03 32.47
CA MET A 40 5.26 30.37 33.55
C MET A 40 5.99 31.07 34.69
N THR A 41 5.28 31.96 35.39
CA THR A 41 5.76 32.50 36.66
C THR A 41 5.69 31.42 37.73
N PRO A 42 6.75 31.23 38.55
CA PRO A 42 6.70 30.37 39.73
C PRO A 42 5.57 30.78 40.70
N PRO A 43 4.99 29.84 41.46
CA PRO A 43 3.94 30.17 42.43
C PRO A 43 4.49 30.99 43.60
N ASP A 44 3.68 31.94 44.07
CA ASP A 44 3.96 32.77 45.24
C ASP A 44 2.67 33.01 46.06
N ALA A 45 2.72 33.90 47.05
CA ALA A 45 1.56 34.20 47.89
C ALA A 45 0.42 34.94 47.14
N ALA A 46 0.72 35.61 46.03
CA ALA A 46 -0.24 36.37 45.23
C ALA A 46 -0.86 35.53 44.11
N ASP A 47 -0.13 34.53 43.60
CA ASP A 47 -0.60 33.59 42.58
C ASP A 47 -0.47 32.15 43.10
N THR A 48 -1.59 31.57 43.53
CA THR A 48 -1.69 30.22 44.10
C THR A 48 -2.32 29.20 43.15
N ARG A 49 -2.41 29.53 41.84
CA ARG A 49 -2.95 28.62 40.82
C ARG A 49 -2.19 27.29 40.81
N SER A 50 -2.94 26.21 40.57
CA SER A 50 -2.37 24.86 40.42
C SER A 50 -1.43 24.78 39.21
N ASP A 51 -0.48 23.84 39.25
CA ASP A 51 0.46 23.59 38.14
C ASP A 51 -0.28 23.30 36.81
N ALA A 52 -1.38 22.55 36.90
CA ALA A 52 -2.25 22.27 35.75
C ALA A 52 -2.87 23.55 35.18
N ARG A 53 -3.38 24.44 36.04
CA ARG A 53 -3.99 25.70 35.63
C ARG A 53 -2.95 26.68 35.07
N ARG A 54 -1.76 26.76 35.68
CA ARG A 54 -0.64 27.57 35.16
C ARG A 54 -0.27 27.16 33.74
N LEU A 55 -0.09 25.87 33.51
CA LEU A 55 0.28 25.35 32.19
C LEU A 55 -0.81 25.63 31.16
N THR A 56 -2.07 25.29 31.49
CA THR A 56 -3.20 25.46 30.56
C THR A 56 -3.50 26.92 30.27
N ASP A 57 -3.44 27.82 31.27
CA ASP A 57 -3.55 29.27 31.05
C ASP A 57 -2.41 29.80 30.16
N SER A 58 -1.17 29.34 30.37
CA SER A 58 0.00 29.73 29.56
C SER A 58 -0.14 29.31 28.10
N LEU A 59 -0.70 28.12 27.86
CA LEU A 59 -0.96 27.57 26.53
C LEU A 59 -2.29 28.04 25.91
N GLN A 60 -3.10 28.82 26.64
CA GLN A 60 -4.46 29.21 26.25
C GLN A 60 -5.37 28.01 25.94
N LEU A 61 -5.21 26.93 26.71
CA LEU A 61 -6.00 25.70 26.63
C LEU A 61 -6.93 25.57 27.85
N SER A 62 -7.96 24.72 27.75
CA SER A 62 -8.85 24.44 28.89
C SER A 62 -8.10 23.67 30.00
N ALA A 63 -8.40 23.98 31.26
CA ALA A 63 -7.82 23.29 32.42
C ALA A 63 -8.19 21.79 32.49
N ASP A 64 -9.33 21.41 31.92
CA ASP A 64 -9.79 20.01 31.83
C ASP A 64 -8.97 19.18 30.81
N ALA A 65 -8.01 19.79 30.12
CA ALA A 65 -7.23 19.17 29.06
C ALA A 65 -6.07 18.28 29.53
N LEU A 66 -5.74 18.29 30.84
CA LEU A 66 -4.57 17.55 31.34
C LEU A 66 -4.94 16.13 31.80
N PRO A 67 -4.35 15.09 31.18
CA PRO A 67 -4.57 13.69 31.55
C PRO A 67 -3.80 13.31 32.81
N LEU A 68 -4.25 12.26 33.50
CA LEU A 68 -3.62 11.78 34.73
C LEU A 68 -2.11 11.46 34.59
N PRO A 69 -1.61 10.82 33.53
CA PRO A 69 -0.17 10.58 33.37
C PRO A 69 0.67 11.86 33.38
N LEU A 70 0.19 12.95 32.78
CA LEU A 70 0.90 14.24 32.82
C LEU A 70 0.77 14.90 34.19
N LEU A 71 -0.40 14.85 34.82
CA LEU A 71 -0.59 15.39 36.17
C LEU A 71 0.33 14.73 37.22
N ARG A 72 0.68 13.45 37.03
CA ARG A 72 1.60 12.73 37.92
C ARG A 72 3.03 13.25 37.89
N THR A 73 3.49 13.77 36.76
CA THR A 73 4.90 14.21 36.57
C THR A 73 5.06 15.72 36.52
N LEU A 74 3.98 16.46 36.18
CA LEU A 74 3.99 17.89 35.96
C LEU A 74 4.56 18.70 37.14
N PRO A 75 4.19 18.46 38.41
CA PRO A 75 4.69 19.29 39.51
C PRO A 75 6.21 19.27 39.67
N SER A 76 6.82 18.08 39.56
CA SER A 76 8.28 17.92 39.63
C SER A 76 8.95 18.50 38.39
N LEU A 77 8.38 18.28 37.20
CA LEU A 77 8.92 18.81 35.95
C LEU A 77 8.97 20.34 35.96
N LEU A 78 7.90 21.02 36.35
CA LEU A 78 7.86 22.48 36.38
C LEU A 78 8.91 23.06 37.31
N ARG A 79 9.08 22.48 38.51
CA ARG A 79 10.07 22.98 39.49
C ARG A 79 11.51 22.74 39.01
N ASN A 80 11.80 21.57 38.44
CA ASN A 80 13.13 21.22 37.96
C ASN A 80 13.55 22.02 36.71
N SER A 81 12.58 22.49 35.93
CA SER A 81 12.79 23.30 34.72
C SER A 81 12.67 24.81 34.97
N SER A 82 12.56 25.25 36.22
CA SER A 82 12.32 26.66 36.56
C SER A 82 11.09 27.26 35.85
N PHE A 83 10.04 26.43 35.69
CA PHE A 83 8.78 26.77 35.03
C PHE A 83 8.93 27.18 33.54
N ASP A 84 10.04 26.78 32.91
CA ASP A 84 10.29 26.94 31.48
C ASP A 84 10.22 25.57 30.77
N VAL A 85 9.07 25.30 30.17
CA VAL A 85 8.75 24.01 29.55
C VAL A 85 8.25 24.18 28.12
N GLN A 86 8.19 23.07 27.41
CA GLN A 86 7.59 22.96 26.10
C GLN A 86 6.55 21.84 26.11
N ALA A 87 5.34 22.15 25.66
CA ALA A 87 4.27 21.18 25.48
C ALA A 87 4.30 20.63 24.05
N VAL A 88 4.04 19.34 23.91
CA VAL A 88 3.72 18.70 22.62
C VAL A 88 2.20 18.66 22.52
N VAL A 89 1.64 19.35 21.53
CA VAL A 89 0.20 19.57 21.39
C VAL A 89 -0.30 18.99 20.06
N HIS A 90 -1.43 18.30 20.10
CA HIS A 90 -2.15 17.82 18.92
C HIS A 90 -3.29 18.78 18.59
N HIS A 91 -3.24 19.43 17.42
CA HIS A 91 -4.11 20.53 17.01
C HIS A 91 -5.30 20.12 16.12
N ASP A 92 -5.38 18.87 15.67
CA ASP A 92 -6.44 18.41 14.73
C ASP A 92 -7.62 17.70 15.44
N SER A 93 -7.62 17.63 16.77
CA SER A 93 -8.77 17.16 17.55
C SER A 93 -9.84 18.25 17.70
N ARG A 94 -11.08 17.89 18.07
CA ARG A 94 -12.18 18.87 18.34
C ARG A 94 -11.76 19.99 19.30
N ALA A 95 -10.81 19.69 20.19
CA ALA A 95 -10.05 20.65 20.96
C ALA A 95 -8.55 20.24 20.93
N PRO A 96 -7.61 21.20 21.00
CA PRO A 96 -6.20 20.88 21.10
C PRO A 96 -5.91 20.05 22.36
N GLU A 97 -5.05 19.05 22.23
CA GLU A 97 -4.74 18.12 23.31
C GLU A 97 -3.25 18.11 23.62
N ILE A 98 -2.90 18.19 24.91
CA ILE A 98 -1.51 18.05 25.37
C ILE A 98 -1.15 16.54 25.38
N LEU A 99 -0.19 16.17 24.54
CA LEU A 99 0.35 14.82 24.45
C LEU A 99 1.51 14.61 25.43
N ALA A 100 2.41 15.57 25.54
CA ALA A 100 3.55 15.53 26.45
C ALA A 100 3.95 16.93 26.95
N VAL A 101 4.68 16.99 28.05
CA VAL A 101 5.33 18.21 28.55
C VAL A 101 6.78 17.86 28.83
N ARG A 102 7.71 18.67 28.32
CA ARG A 102 9.15 18.46 28.40
C ARG A 102 9.84 19.73 28.89
N ALA A 103 11.03 19.62 29.47
CA ALA A 103 11.82 20.80 29.82
C ALA A 103 12.22 21.56 28.53
N ARG A 104 12.31 22.88 28.58
CA ARG A 104 12.82 23.62 27.42
C ARG A 104 14.27 23.21 27.09
N GLY A 105 14.56 23.06 25.80
CA GLY A 105 15.85 22.56 25.30
C GLY A 105 15.91 21.04 25.10
N ASP A 106 14.83 20.32 25.46
CA ASP A 106 14.66 18.93 25.07
C ASP A 106 14.43 18.81 23.55
N ASN A 107 15.48 18.38 22.86
CA ASN A 107 15.51 18.20 21.41
C ASN A 107 15.07 16.80 20.97
N SER A 108 14.42 16.01 21.83
CA SER A 108 13.81 14.74 21.41
C SER A 108 12.83 15.00 20.26
N PRO A 109 12.93 14.28 19.12
CA PRO A 109 12.16 14.62 17.93
C PRO A 109 10.66 14.38 18.11
N LEU A 110 9.87 15.02 17.25
CA LEU A 110 8.46 14.70 17.08
C LEU A 110 8.34 13.77 15.88
N LEU A 111 8.05 12.49 16.13
CA LEU A 111 7.97 11.49 15.08
C LEU A 111 6.53 11.11 14.81
N GLY A 112 6.27 10.71 13.57
CA GLY A 112 5.05 10.03 13.19
C GLY A 112 5.35 8.83 12.30
N ALA A 113 4.35 7.95 12.17
CA ALA A 113 4.45 6.76 11.33
C ALA A 113 3.30 6.73 10.31
N ALA A 114 3.63 6.65 9.02
CA ALA A 114 2.66 6.34 7.98
C ALA A 114 2.72 4.85 7.67
N LEU A 115 1.57 4.19 7.68
CA LEU A 115 1.39 2.75 7.50
C LEU A 115 0.49 2.48 6.29
N ASP A 116 0.92 1.58 5.43
CA ASP A 116 0.13 1.00 4.36
C ASP A 116 -0.09 -0.49 4.65
N ILE A 117 -1.34 -0.85 4.97
CA ILE A 117 -1.73 -2.20 5.32
C ILE A 117 -2.32 -2.88 4.08
N GLY A 118 -1.44 -3.32 3.19
CA GLY A 118 -1.81 -4.09 2.00
C GLY A 118 -2.18 -5.54 2.33
N THR A 119 -2.87 -6.19 1.39
CA THR A 119 -3.23 -7.60 1.52
C THR A 119 -1.98 -8.49 1.57
N THR A 120 -0.99 -8.23 0.72
CA THR A 120 0.23 -9.05 0.61
C THR A 120 1.43 -8.44 1.32
N THR A 121 1.49 -7.12 1.42
CA THR A 121 2.66 -6.38 1.92
C THR A 121 2.22 -5.29 2.88
N LEU A 122 3.00 -5.09 3.94
CA LEU A 122 2.91 -3.97 4.86
C LEU A 122 4.02 -2.98 4.55
N GLY A 123 3.70 -1.70 4.45
CA GLY A 123 4.65 -0.60 4.24
C GLY A 123 4.64 0.38 5.41
N LEU A 124 5.80 0.90 5.79
CA LEU A 124 5.97 1.89 6.85
C LEU A 124 6.94 2.98 6.42
N ARG A 125 6.60 4.24 6.72
CA ARG A 125 7.53 5.37 6.77
C ARG A 125 7.54 5.98 8.17
N LEU A 126 8.72 6.05 8.79
CA LEU A 126 8.96 6.81 10.02
C LEU A 126 9.42 8.21 9.63
N LEU A 127 8.67 9.23 10.06
CA LEU A 127 8.80 10.60 9.59
C LEU A 127 9.06 11.54 10.77
N ASP A 128 9.90 12.55 10.55
CA ASP A 128 10.01 13.70 11.43
C ASP A 128 8.87 14.68 11.12
N LEU A 129 8.02 14.97 12.11
CA LEU A 129 6.83 15.81 11.96
C LEU A 129 7.14 17.30 11.85
N GLU A 130 8.35 17.73 12.22
CA GLU A 130 8.79 19.13 12.13
C GLU A 130 9.48 19.41 10.80
N SER A 131 10.38 18.52 10.37
CA SER A 131 11.16 18.70 9.13
C SER A 131 10.49 18.11 7.89
N GLY A 132 9.57 17.16 8.06
CA GLY A 132 8.96 16.36 7.00
C GLY A 132 9.88 15.28 6.40
N GLU A 133 11.04 15.04 7.01
CA GLU A 133 12.03 14.07 6.55
C GLU A 133 11.60 12.63 6.85
N CYS A 134 11.85 11.72 5.90
CA CYS A 134 11.69 10.28 6.11
C CYS A 134 12.96 9.69 6.72
N LEU A 135 12.90 9.36 8.02
CA LEU A 135 14.03 8.84 8.80
C LEU A 135 14.31 7.36 8.51
N ALA A 136 13.26 6.58 8.26
CA ALA A 136 13.37 5.16 7.92
C ALA A 136 12.15 4.68 7.12
N CYS A 137 12.38 3.72 6.23
CA CYS A 137 11.34 2.96 5.53
C CYS A 137 11.47 1.50 5.95
N SER A 138 10.34 0.83 6.21
CA SER A 138 10.32 -0.61 6.44
C SER A 138 9.18 -1.27 5.67
N THR A 139 9.39 -2.51 5.23
CA THR A 139 8.41 -3.29 4.49
C THR A 139 8.45 -4.73 4.96
N ALA A 140 7.29 -5.37 5.11
CA ALA A 140 7.20 -6.78 5.48
C ALA A 140 6.11 -7.49 4.69
N PRO A 141 6.24 -8.82 4.42
CA PRO A 141 5.10 -9.59 3.95
C PRO A 141 3.99 -9.57 5.00
N ASN A 142 2.73 -9.52 4.57
CA ASN A 142 1.60 -9.57 5.48
C ASN A 142 1.40 -11.02 5.96
N PRO A 143 1.62 -11.34 7.25
CA PRO A 143 1.56 -12.71 7.76
C PRO A 143 0.15 -13.32 7.69
N GLN A 144 -0.89 -12.51 7.50
CA GLN A 144 -2.26 -12.99 7.28
C GLN A 144 -2.43 -13.85 6.02
N ALA A 145 -1.44 -13.86 5.11
CA ALA A 145 -1.41 -14.75 3.96
C ALA A 145 -1.58 -16.24 4.34
N ALA A 146 -1.17 -16.64 5.56
CA ALA A 146 -1.37 -18.00 6.05
C ALA A 146 -2.82 -18.33 6.44
N MET A 147 -3.69 -17.32 6.61
CA MET A 147 -5.12 -17.46 6.92
C MET A 147 -6.01 -17.19 5.70
N GLY A 148 -5.47 -16.54 4.67
CA GLY A 148 -6.18 -16.25 3.42
C GLY A 148 -5.29 -15.49 2.45
N ALA A 149 -5.30 -15.93 1.19
CA ALA A 149 -4.51 -15.34 0.11
C ALA A 149 -5.04 -13.97 -0.35
N ASP A 150 -6.33 -13.69 -0.10
CA ASP A 150 -7.01 -12.46 -0.50
C ASP A 150 -7.96 -11.96 0.62
N VAL A 151 -8.60 -10.82 0.38
CA VAL A 151 -9.50 -10.20 1.37
C VAL A 151 -10.74 -11.06 1.66
N ILE A 152 -11.29 -11.77 0.67
CA ILE A 152 -12.51 -12.57 0.82
C ILE A 152 -12.23 -13.83 1.64
N SER A 153 -11.14 -14.54 1.34
CA SER A 153 -10.69 -15.70 2.10
C SER A 153 -10.36 -15.35 3.56
N ARG A 154 -9.85 -14.15 3.85
CA ARG A 154 -9.66 -13.66 5.23
C ARG A 154 -10.99 -13.37 5.93
N ILE A 155 -11.98 -12.82 5.24
CA ILE A 155 -13.32 -12.67 5.81
C ILE A 155 -13.90 -14.05 6.13
N HIS A 156 -13.81 -15.02 5.21
CA HIS A 156 -14.26 -16.39 5.47
C HIS A 156 -13.52 -17.03 6.65
N TYR A 157 -12.21 -16.85 6.76
CA TYR A 157 -11.45 -17.32 7.92
C TYR A 157 -12.01 -16.78 9.24
N SER A 158 -12.35 -15.49 9.29
CA SER A 158 -12.98 -14.85 10.45
C SER A 158 -14.37 -15.41 10.79
N MET A 159 -15.09 -15.95 9.80
CA MET A 159 -16.42 -16.53 9.96
C MET A 159 -16.37 -17.99 10.41
N GLU A 160 -15.44 -18.77 9.85
CA GLU A 160 -15.35 -20.21 10.04
C GLU A 160 -14.61 -20.60 11.32
N ASN A 161 -13.74 -19.71 11.82
CA ASN A 161 -12.91 -19.99 12.99
C ASN A 161 -13.38 -19.17 14.20
N PRO A 162 -13.74 -19.81 15.32
CA PRO A 162 -13.98 -19.10 16.57
C PRO A 162 -12.76 -18.25 16.96
N GLY A 163 -12.95 -16.94 17.16
CA GLY A 163 -11.84 -16.01 17.42
C GLY A 163 -10.99 -15.66 16.19
N GLY A 164 -11.47 -15.97 14.97
CA GLY A 164 -10.71 -15.81 13.73
C GLY A 164 -10.39 -14.34 13.41
N LEU A 165 -11.28 -13.40 13.75
CA LEU A 165 -11.03 -11.96 13.60
C LEU A 165 -9.90 -11.50 14.55
N GLU A 166 -9.95 -11.91 15.80
CA GLU A 166 -8.93 -11.60 16.81
C GLU A 166 -7.58 -12.19 16.39
N HIS A 167 -7.57 -13.42 15.88
CA HIS A 167 -6.35 -14.04 15.35
C HIS A 167 -5.77 -13.23 14.18
N LEU A 168 -6.57 -12.92 13.17
CA LEU A 168 -6.14 -12.08 12.04
C LEU A 168 -5.60 -10.72 12.50
N ARG A 169 -6.29 -10.08 13.44
CA ARG A 169 -5.91 -8.79 14.03
C ARG A 169 -4.57 -8.89 14.77
N ASP A 170 -4.43 -9.86 15.66
CA ASP A 170 -3.20 -10.07 16.44
C ASP A 170 -2.01 -10.36 15.52
N THR A 171 -2.21 -11.15 14.47
CA THR A 171 -1.17 -11.48 13.49
C THR A 171 -0.67 -10.24 12.73
N VAL A 172 -1.57 -9.36 12.26
CA VAL A 172 -1.14 -8.12 11.57
C VAL A 172 -0.55 -7.10 12.55
N LEU A 173 -1.10 -6.98 13.77
CA LEU A 173 -0.58 -6.09 14.80
C LEU A 173 0.83 -6.47 15.24
N PHE A 174 1.14 -7.76 15.35
CA PHE A 174 2.50 -8.23 15.64
C PHE A 174 3.48 -7.71 14.59
N SER A 175 3.17 -7.89 13.31
CA SER A 175 4.05 -7.47 12.21
C SER A 175 4.14 -5.94 12.08
N ILE A 176 3.04 -5.20 12.28
CA ILE A 176 3.05 -3.73 12.30
C ILE A 176 3.98 -3.20 13.41
N ASN A 177 3.86 -3.75 14.62
CA ASN A 177 4.70 -3.33 15.75
C ASN A 177 6.17 -3.71 15.54
N ASP A 178 6.45 -4.83 14.89
CA ASP A 178 7.79 -5.26 14.52
C ASP A 178 8.43 -4.30 13.50
N ILE A 179 7.74 -3.96 12.40
CA ILE A 179 8.27 -3.00 11.41
C ILE A 179 8.46 -1.59 11.99
N ILE A 180 7.61 -1.15 12.92
CA ILE A 180 7.80 0.09 13.67
C ILE A 180 9.06 0.01 14.54
N GLY A 181 9.25 -1.10 15.26
CA GLY A 181 10.45 -1.35 16.07
C GLY A 181 11.73 -1.28 15.23
N GLN A 182 11.76 -1.98 14.09
CA GLN A 182 12.89 -1.97 13.16
C GLN A 182 13.18 -0.57 12.61
N ALA A 183 12.16 0.20 12.25
CA ALA A 183 12.34 1.57 11.76
C ALA A 183 12.88 2.51 12.85
N LEU A 184 12.41 2.36 14.09
CA LEU A 184 12.93 3.11 15.25
C LEU A 184 14.39 2.76 15.54
N GLU A 185 14.76 1.48 15.47
CA GLU A 185 16.14 1.03 15.64
C GLU A 185 17.05 1.59 14.55
N GLN A 186 16.62 1.54 13.28
CA GLN A 186 17.36 2.11 12.14
C GLN A 186 17.57 3.62 12.28
N ALA A 187 16.54 4.33 12.73
CA ALA A 187 16.61 5.78 12.96
C ALA A 187 17.32 6.15 14.29
N GLN A 188 17.66 5.16 15.13
CA GLN A 188 18.19 5.35 16.48
C GLN A 188 17.29 6.27 17.31
N ARG A 189 16.00 5.94 17.37
CA ARG A 189 14.96 6.70 18.06
C ARG A 189 14.18 5.83 19.05
N HIS A 190 13.54 6.48 20.02
CA HIS A 190 12.70 5.83 21.01
C HIS A 190 11.22 5.92 20.62
N GLU A 191 10.43 4.91 20.96
CA GLU A 191 8.99 4.86 20.66
C GLU A 191 8.19 6.01 21.30
N ASP A 192 8.63 6.53 22.45
CA ASP A 192 8.05 7.71 23.10
C ASP A 192 8.16 9.02 22.29
N CYS A 193 8.89 9.00 21.17
CA CYS A 193 8.91 10.11 20.23
C CYS A 193 7.85 9.99 19.13
N VAL A 194 7.15 8.86 19.00
CA VAL A 194 6.10 8.66 17.98
C VAL A 194 4.76 9.16 18.52
N TYR A 195 4.31 10.31 18.03
CA TYR A 195 3.12 11.01 18.55
C TYR A 195 1.86 10.84 17.68
N GLU A 196 2.02 10.55 16.40
CA GLU A 196 0.89 10.38 15.49
C GLU A 196 1.15 9.31 14.43
N ILE A 197 0.14 8.49 14.15
CA ILE A 197 0.20 7.39 13.22
C ILE A 197 -0.94 7.53 12.20
N CYS A 198 -0.61 7.53 10.91
CA CYS A 198 -1.57 7.52 9.81
C CYS A 198 -1.61 6.12 9.19
N VAL A 199 -2.80 5.56 9.00
CA VAL A 199 -3.00 4.23 8.41
C VAL A 199 -3.79 4.34 7.10
N CYS A 200 -3.32 3.69 6.05
CA CYS A 200 -4.08 3.43 4.83
C CYS A 200 -4.11 1.94 4.50
N GLY A 201 -5.01 1.54 3.62
CA GLY A 201 -5.25 0.15 3.23
C GLY A 201 -6.70 -0.04 2.79
N ASN A 202 -6.98 -1.17 2.16
CA ASN A 202 -8.33 -1.47 1.71
C ASN A 202 -9.30 -1.66 2.91
N PRO A 203 -10.61 -1.56 2.69
CA PRO A 203 -11.61 -1.54 3.78
C PRO A 203 -11.63 -2.79 4.65
N VAL A 204 -11.26 -3.95 4.10
CA VAL A 204 -11.16 -5.21 4.85
C VAL A 204 -9.93 -5.18 5.75
N MET A 205 -8.79 -4.76 5.21
CA MET A 205 -7.54 -4.68 5.95
C MET A 205 -7.59 -3.67 7.10
N THR A 206 -8.19 -2.51 6.89
CA THR A 206 -8.35 -1.49 7.96
C THR A 206 -9.32 -1.96 9.04
N GLN A 207 -10.43 -2.62 8.70
CA GLN A 207 -11.36 -3.16 9.69
C GLN A 207 -10.74 -4.30 10.51
N ILE A 208 -10.06 -5.25 9.87
CA ILE A 208 -9.35 -6.32 10.60
C ILE A 208 -8.32 -5.73 11.57
N PHE A 209 -7.51 -4.77 11.11
CA PHE A 209 -6.52 -4.08 11.94
C PHE A 209 -7.14 -3.44 13.18
N LEU A 210 -8.29 -2.78 13.03
CA LEU A 210 -9.03 -2.13 14.11
C LEU A 210 -9.86 -3.12 14.97
N GLY A 211 -9.96 -4.39 14.57
CA GLY A 211 -10.84 -5.37 15.22
C GLY A 211 -12.32 -5.12 14.98
N VAL A 212 -12.64 -4.45 13.87
CA VAL A 212 -14.01 -4.25 13.39
C VAL A 212 -14.37 -5.41 12.48
N ASP A 213 -15.60 -5.89 12.61
CA ASP A 213 -16.10 -7.04 11.88
C ASP A 213 -16.24 -6.77 10.36
N PRO A 214 -15.45 -7.42 9.49
CA PRO A 214 -15.48 -7.19 8.06
C PRO A 214 -16.54 -8.04 7.32
N ARG A 215 -17.27 -8.93 8.02
CA ARG A 215 -18.23 -9.88 7.41
C ARG A 215 -19.21 -9.24 6.42
N PRO A 216 -19.80 -8.06 6.71
CA PRO A 216 -20.76 -7.45 5.79
C PRO A 216 -20.16 -7.03 4.42
N ILE A 217 -18.83 -6.95 4.28
CA ILE A 217 -18.16 -6.71 2.98
C ILE A 217 -18.21 -7.95 2.08
N ALA A 218 -18.28 -9.17 2.61
CA ALA A 218 -18.27 -10.38 1.78
C ALA A 218 -19.62 -10.68 1.09
N ALA A 219 -20.68 -9.95 1.42
CA ALA A 219 -22.01 -10.15 0.86
C ALA A 219 -22.56 -8.85 0.29
N THR A 220 -23.25 -8.92 -0.85
CA THR A 220 -23.96 -7.78 -1.43
C THR A 220 -24.89 -7.13 -0.39
N PRO A 221 -24.86 -5.80 -0.22
CA PRO A 221 -24.25 -4.78 -1.07
C PRO A 221 -22.81 -4.35 -0.68
N PHE A 222 -22.01 -5.27 -0.10
CA PHE A 222 -20.59 -5.09 0.21
C PHE A 222 -20.30 -3.95 1.18
N THR A 223 -21.13 -3.83 2.21
CA THR A 223 -21.17 -2.63 3.07
C THR A 223 -20.08 -2.69 4.15
N PRO A 224 -19.10 -1.78 4.18
CA PRO A 224 -18.14 -1.68 5.29
C PRO A 224 -18.81 -1.07 6.54
N ALA A 225 -18.27 -1.32 7.73
CA ALA A 225 -18.78 -0.70 8.96
C ALA A 225 -18.56 0.82 9.00
N ALA A 226 -17.46 1.29 8.40
CA ALA A 226 -17.16 2.71 8.26
C ALA A 226 -16.28 2.94 7.01
N THR A 227 -16.53 4.06 6.32
CA THR A 227 -15.68 4.57 5.23
C THR A 227 -15.04 5.91 5.57
N GLY A 228 -15.53 6.63 6.58
CA GLY A 228 -14.93 7.89 7.02
C GLY A 228 -13.58 7.69 7.71
N GLU A 229 -12.89 8.81 7.96
CA GLU A 229 -11.70 8.85 8.81
C GLU A 229 -12.04 8.32 10.21
N ILE A 230 -11.30 7.31 10.67
CA ILE A 230 -11.40 6.78 12.02
C ILE A 230 -10.27 7.36 12.85
N ARG A 231 -10.56 7.86 14.05
CA ARG A 231 -9.58 8.44 14.98
C ARG A 231 -9.65 7.73 16.32
N VAL A 232 -8.53 7.19 16.77
CA VAL A 232 -8.39 6.44 18.02
C VAL A 232 -7.07 6.79 18.72
N SER A 233 -6.87 6.32 19.95
CA SER A 233 -5.53 6.32 20.54
C SER A 233 -4.72 5.15 19.97
N ALA A 234 -3.40 5.30 19.86
CA ALA A 234 -2.53 4.20 19.47
C ALA A 234 -2.61 3.02 20.46
N GLN A 235 -2.86 3.32 21.75
CA GLN A 235 -3.05 2.30 22.78
C GLN A 235 -4.30 1.44 22.53
N ASP A 236 -5.44 2.04 22.20
CA ASP A 236 -6.68 1.31 21.88
C ASP A 236 -6.51 0.44 20.62
N ALA A 237 -5.74 0.96 19.64
CA ALA A 237 -5.38 0.24 18.43
C ALA A 237 -4.31 -0.84 18.66
N ARG A 238 -3.63 -0.85 19.83
CA ARG A 238 -2.49 -1.72 20.18
C ARG A 238 -1.28 -1.54 19.25
N VAL A 239 -1.01 -0.29 18.85
CA VAL A 239 0.15 0.09 18.06
C VAL A 239 1.17 0.82 18.92
N ARG A 240 2.44 0.44 18.75
CA ARG A 240 3.61 1.00 19.44
C ARG A 240 3.76 2.49 19.10
N GLY A 241 3.97 3.28 20.14
CA GLY A 241 4.28 4.69 20.07
C GLY A 241 4.19 5.32 21.45
N HIS A 242 4.27 6.63 21.53
CA HIS A 242 4.09 7.35 22.79
C HIS A 242 2.77 6.95 23.45
N ALA A 243 2.73 6.90 24.79
CA ALA A 243 1.55 6.47 25.54
C ALA A 243 0.26 7.27 25.23
N ARG A 244 0.42 8.48 24.67
CA ARG A 244 -0.69 9.34 24.24
C ARG A 244 -0.74 9.56 22.73
N ALA A 245 -0.04 8.73 21.96
CA ALA A 245 -0.02 8.84 20.51
C ALA A 245 -1.43 8.70 19.93
N ARG A 246 -1.71 9.49 18.89
CA ARG A 246 -2.96 9.42 18.14
C ARG A 246 -2.78 8.57 16.91
N LEU A 247 -3.83 7.84 16.55
CA LEU A 247 -3.88 7.07 15.32
C LEU A 247 -5.11 7.49 14.54
N PHE A 248 -4.94 7.71 13.24
CA PHE A 248 -6.05 7.92 12.33
C PHE A 248 -5.90 7.11 11.06
N THR A 249 -7.02 6.75 10.43
CA THR A 249 -7.03 6.16 9.09
C THR A 249 -7.31 7.24 8.04
N LEU A 250 -6.74 7.13 6.84
CA LEU A 250 -7.33 7.87 5.72
C LEU A 250 -8.80 7.42 5.51
N PRO A 251 -9.66 8.30 5.00
CA PRO A 251 -11.02 7.90 4.61
C PRO A 251 -10.96 6.98 3.38
N GLY A 252 -11.89 6.04 3.31
CA GLY A 252 -12.20 5.25 2.11
C GLY A 252 -13.49 5.71 1.44
N VAL A 253 -13.92 4.97 0.41
CA VAL A 253 -15.08 5.33 -0.42
C VAL A 253 -16.20 4.29 -0.31
N ALA A 254 -15.86 3.01 -0.46
CA ALA A 254 -16.82 1.91 -0.55
C ALA A 254 -16.23 0.61 0.03
N GLY A 255 -16.91 -0.54 -0.13
CA GLY A 255 -16.45 -1.85 0.38
C GLY A 255 -15.13 -2.35 -0.20
N PHE A 256 -14.80 -1.94 -1.43
CA PHE A 256 -13.57 -2.35 -2.14
C PHE A 256 -12.70 -1.20 -2.63
N VAL A 257 -13.08 0.06 -2.37
CA VAL A 257 -12.24 1.24 -2.65
C VAL A 257 -11.98 1.94 -1.33
N GLY A 258 -10.75 1.76 -0.82
CA GLY A 258 -10.39 2.10 0.55
C GLY A 258 -9.53 3.34 0.71
N ALA A 259 -8.90 3.38 1.88
CA ALA A 259 -8.00 4.43 2.32
C ALA A 259 -6.69 4.47 1.51
N ASP A 260 -6.29 3.32 0.98
CA ASP A 260 -5.21 3.14 0.01
C ASP A 260 -5.47 3.89 -1.30
N ALA A 261 -6.66 3.72 -1.90
CA ALA A 261 -7.05 4.42 -3.13
C ALA A 261 -7.05 5.95 -2.96
N ILE A 262 -7.54 6.45 -1.82
CA ILE A 262 -7.47 7.88 -1.49
C ILE A 262 -6.04 8.34 -1.26
N GLY A 263 -5.21 7.52 -0.61
CA GLY A 263 -3.77 7.77 -0.50
C GLY A 263 -3.10 7.88 -1.87
N ALA A 264 -3.40 6.96 -2.79
CA ALA A 264 -2.88 6.97 -4.15
C ALA A 264 -3.32 8.22 -4.93
N LEU A 265 -4.60 8.62 -4.80
CA LEU A 265 -5.12 9.85 -5.40
C LEU A 265 -4.45 11.11 -4.85
N LEU A 266 -4.23 11.16 -3.53
CA LEU A 266 -3.54 12.27 -2.87
C LEU A 266 -2.07 12.36 -3.30
N ALA A 267 -1.38 11.22 -3.42
CA ALA A 267 0.00 11.16 -3.89
C ALA A 267 0.11 11.58 -5.37
N ALA A 268 -0.77 11.06 -6.22
CA ALA A 268 -0.81 11.33 -7.65
C ALA A 268 -1.04 12.81 -7.98
N ASN A 269 -2.00 13.44 -7.28
CA ASN A 269 -2.29 14.88 -7.37
C ASN A 269 -2.19 15.46 -8.80
N PRO A 270 -2.91 14.91 -9.81
CA PRO A 270 -2.78 15.37 -11.19
C PRO A 270 -3.22 16.85 -11.31
N GLY A 271 -2.41 17.67 -12.00
CA GLY A 271 -2.76 19.06 -12.28
C GLY A 271 -3.72 19.17 -13.46
N GLN A 272 -4.27 20.37 -13.72
CA GLN A 272 -5.19 20.59 -14.85
C GLN A 272 -4.63 20.15 -16.21
N GLY A 273 -3.32 20.30 -16.41
CA GLY A 273 -2.63 19.87 -17.64
C GLY A 273 -2.61 18.35 -17.85
N ASP A 274 -2.74 17.57 -16.78
CA ASP A 274 -2.72 16.10 -16.81
C ASP A 274 -4.13 15.48 -16.94
N LEU A 275 -5.21 16.29 -16.94
CA LEU A 275 -6.59 15.78 -16.96
C LEU A 275 -7.15 15.61 -18.38
N PRO A 276 -7.87 14.53 -18.71
CA PRO A 276 -8.23 13.43 -17.81
C PRO A 276 -7.06 12.49 -17.51
N ALA A 277 -6.94 12.10 -16.24
CA ALA A 277 -5.88 11.24 -15.72
C ALA A 277 -6.46 9.92 -15.22
N LEU A 278 -5.82 8.82 -15.58
CA LEU A 278 -6.13 7.49 -15.06
C LEU A 278 -5.09 7.10 -14.02
N ILE A 279 -5.50 6.73 -12.82
CA ILE A 279 -4.64 6.19 -11.77
C ILE A 279 -4.96 4.71 -11.62
N LEU A 280 -3.92 3.88 -11.62
CA LEU A 280 -4.01 2.42 -11.53
C LEU A 280 -3.15 1.95 -10.37
N ASP A 281 -3.76 1.50 -9.28
CA ASP A 281 -3.03 0.82 -8.22
C ASP A 281 -3.02 -0.68 -8.49
N PHE A 282 -1.85 -1.23 -8.76
CA PHE A 282 -1.69 -2.65 -9.05
C PHE A 282 -1.48 -3.42 -7.74
N GLY A 283 -2.54 -4.08 -7.27
CA GLY A 283 -2.50 -5.06 -6.20
C GLY A 283 -3.35 -6.29 -6.50
N THR A 284 -3.52 -7.13 -5.48
CA THR A 284 -4.45 -8.28 -5.51
C THR A 284 -5.87 -7.85 -5.92
N ASN A 285 -6.31 -6.70 -5.44
CA ASN A 285 -7.40 -5.93 -6.05
C ASN A 285 -6.74 -4.77 -6.78
N ALA A 286 -7.19 -4.47 -7.98
CA ALA A 286 -6.70 -3.34 -8.74
C ALA A 286 -7.68 -2.19 -8.62
N GLU A 287 -7.31 -1.15 -7.87
CA GLU A 287 -8.07 0.08 -7.77
C GLU A 287 -7.78 0.97 -8.98
N ILE A 288 -8.84 1.37 -9.66
CA ILE A 288 -8.79 2.17 -10.88
C ILE A 288 -9.53 3.47 -10.59
N ILE A 289 -8.86 4.61 -10.75
CA ILE A 289 -9.44 5.93 -10.49
C ILE A 289 -9.30 6.78 -11.75
N LEU A 290 -10.41 7.30 -12.26
CA LEU A 290 -10.44 8.22 -13.38
C LEU A 290 -10.75 9.63 -12.87
N VAL A 291 -9.76 10.52 -12.97
CA VAL A 291 -9.87 11.92 -12.57
C VAL A 291 -10.16 12.77 -13.79
N CYS A 292 -11.30 13.45 -13.78
CA CYS A 292 -11.75 14.39 -14.80
C CYS A 292 -11.79 15.81 -14.20
N GLU A 293 -12.05 16.82 -15.04
CA GLU A 293 -12.12 18.22 -14.56
C GLU A 293 -13.19 18.44 -13.49
N ASN A 294 -14.34 17.77 -13.61
CA ASN A 294 -15.51 18.00 -12.75
C ASN A 294 -16.01 16.74 -12.01
N ALA A 295 -15.32 15.61 -12.16
CA ALA A 295 -15.75 14.33 -11.58
C ALA A 295 -14.57 13.41 -11.33
N ILE A 296 -14.71 12.55 -10.32
CA ILE A 296 -13.76 11.48 -10.02
C ILE A 296 -14.56 10.19 -9.94
N TYR A 297 -14.18 9.20 -10.74
CA TYR A 297 -14.78 7.87 -10.72
C TYR A 297 -13.77 6.86 -10.21
N ALA A 298 -14.22 5.89 -9.42
CA ALA A 298 -13.36 4.79 -8.99
C ALA A 298 -14.09 3.45 -9.06
N CYS A 299 -13.35 2.39 -9.38
CA CYS A 299 -13.80 1.01 -9.23
C CYS A 299 -12.66 0.12 -8.75
N ALA A 300 -12.99 -1.05 -8.22
CA ALA A 300 -12.02 -2.07 -7.87
C ALA A 300 -12.26 -3.32 -8.73
N ALA A 301 -11.22 -3.75 -9.45
CA ALA A 301 -11.26 -4.96 -10.25
C ALA A 301 -10.55 -6.11 -9.53
N ALA A 302 -11.19 -7.27 -9.46
CA ALA A 302 -10.60 -8.48 -8.90
C ALA A 302 -9.53 -9.06 -9.85
N ALA A 303 -8.34 -8.47 -9.84
CA ALA A 303 -7.21 -8.92 -10.66
C ALA A 303 -6.61 -10.24 -10.13
N GLY A 304 -6.71 -10.48 -8.82
CA GLY A 304 -6.08 -11.61 -8.16
C GLY A 304 -4.57 -11.40 -7.98
N PRO A 305 -3.90 -12.26 -7.19
CA PRO A 305 -2.54 -12.01 -6.72
C PRO A 305 -1.46 -12.40 -7.76
N ALA A 306 -1.85 -12.79 -8.98
CA ALA A 306 -0.95 -13.23 -10.04
C ALA A 306 0.09 -12.17 -10.42
N LEU A 307 -0.32 -10.90 -10.42
CA LEU A 307 0.55 -9.76 -10.72
C LEU A 307 1.58 -9.49 -9.60
N GLU A 308 1.38 -10.04 -8.41
CA GLU A 308 2.32 -9.98 -7.29
C GLU A 308 3.21 -11.23 -7.22
N GLY A 309 3.07 -12.14 -8.20
CA GLY A 309 3.81 -13.41 -8.26
C GLY A 309 3.18 -14.55 -7.46
N ALA A 310 2.05 -14.33 -6.77
CA ALA A 310 1.33 -15.40 -6.09
C ALA A 310 0.43 -16.19 -7.07
N HIS A 311 0.13 -17.45 -6.75
CA HIS A 311 -0.62 -18.38 -7.61
C HIS A 311 -0.01 -18.66 -9.00
N LEU A 312 1.23 -18.24 -9.26
CA LEU A 312 2.01 -18.73 -10.40
C LEU A 312 2.83 -19.96 -9.97
N SER A 313 3.08 -20.88 -10.90
CA SER A 313 3.64 -22.20 -10.63
C SER A 313 5.02 -22.17 -9.98
N HIS A 314 5.90 -21.28 -10.46
CA HIS A 314 7.18 -20.93 -9.82
C HIS A 314 7.18 -19.45 -9.39
N GLY A 315 6.00 -18.93 -9.05
CA GLY A 315 5.79 -17.56 -8.65
C GLY A 315 6.36 -17.23 -7.28
N MET A 316 6.89 -16.02 -7.13
CA MET A 316 7.28 -15.49 -5.82
C MET A 316 7.17 -13.96 -5.78
N GLY A 317 7.17 -13.39 -4.57
CA GLY A 317 7.30 -11.94 -4.41
C GLY A 317 8.65 -11.41 -4.92
N ALA A 318 8.78 -10.09 -5.05
CA ALA A 318 9.99 -9.43 -5.52
C ALA A 318 11.12 -9.45 -4.46
N TRP A 319 11.74 -10.62 -4.28
CA TRP A 319 12.83 -10.88 -3.31
C TRP A 319 14.13 -11.27 -4.03
N PRO A 320 15.29 -11.22 -3.36
CA PRO A 320 16.55 -11.67 -3.94
C PRO A 320 16.44 -13.06 -4.57
N GLY A 321 16.94 -13.20 -5.81
CA GLY A 321 16.84 -14.42 -6.62
C GLY A 321 15.56 -14.53 -7.45
N ALA A 322 14.56 -13.67 -7.25
CA ALA A 322 13.41 -13.62 -8.14
C ALA A 322 13.80 -13.06 -9.50
N VAL A 323 13.40 -13.74 -10.58
CA VAL A 323 13.54 -13.25 -11.96
C VAL A 323 12.60 -12.06 -12.15
N ASP A 324 13.18 -10.87 -12.36
CA ASP A 324 12.47 -9.58 -12.39
C ASP A 324 12.36 -8.93 -13.77
N ARG A 325 13.26 -9.27 -14.69
CA ARG A 325 13.20 -8.90 -16.11
C ARG A 325 13.36 -10.13 -16.98
N VAL A 326 12.62 -10.16 -18.08
CA VAL A 326 12.81 -11.15 -19.14
C VAL A 326 12.74 -10.46 -20.50
N ASP A 327 13.73 -10.72 -21.34
CA ASP A 327 13.79 -10.28 -22.73
C ASP A 327 13.82 -11.50 -23.64
N ILE A 328 12.72 -11.73 -24.35
CA ILE A 328 12.57 -12.83 -25.31
C ILE A 328 12.60 -12.26 -26.71
N SER A 329 13.54 -12.76 -27.51
CA SER A 329 13.63 -12.52 -28.95
C SER A 329 13.56 -13.84 -29.69
N ALA A 330 13.42 -13.82 -31.02
CA ALA A 330 13.44 -15.05 -31.81
C ALA A 330 14.76 -15.83 -31.71
N GLN A 331 15.84 -15.23 -31.19
CA GLN A 331 17.18 -15.80 -31.13
C GLN A 331 17.67 -16.16 -29.72
N LYS A 332 17.16 -15.48 -28.67
CA LYS A 332 17.63 -15.69 -27.30
C LYS A 332 16.59 -15.29 -26.26
N VAL A 333 16.74 -15.90 -25.07
CA VAL A 333 16.11 -15.51 -23.82
C VAL A 333 17.18 -14.92 -22.92
N ALA A 334 16.96 -13.72 -22.40
CA ALA A 334 17.79 -13.11 -21.37
C ALA A 334 16.92 -12.73 -20.17
N PHE A 335 17.49 -12.73 -18.97
CA PHE A 335 16.78 -12.34 -17.77
C PHE A 335 17.72 -11.70 -16.74
N THR A 336 17.14 -11.00 -15.77
CA THR A 336 17.84 -10.54 -14.56
C THR A 336 17.16 -11.09 -13.32
N THR A 337 17.89 -11.10 -12.21
CA THR A 337 17.37 -11.46 -10.90
C THR A 337 17.57 -10.31 -9.91
N ILE A 338 16.67 -10.20 -8.94
CA ILE A 338 16.83 -9.24 -7.86
C ILE A 338 18.06 -9.61 -7.03
N GLY A 339 18.92 -8.62 -6.77
CA GLY A 339 20.17 -8.81 -6.02
C GLY A 339 21.30 -9.45 -6.84
N ASN A 340 21.08 -9.77 -8.12
CA ASN A 340 21.98 -10.61 -8.93
C ASN A 340 22.27 -11.96 -8.27
N GLU A 341 21.32 -12.46 -7.48
CA GLU A 341 21.38 -13.76 -6.84
C GLU A 341 20.92 -14.85 -7.81
N PRO A 342 21.27 -16.12 -7.56
CA PRO A 342 20.74 -17.28 -8.27
C PRO A 342 19.23 -17.27 -8.43
N ALA A 343 18.75 -17.63 -9.62
CA ALA A 343 17.33 -17.65 -9.90
C ALA A 343 16.62 -18.72 -9.05
N CYS A 344 15.61 -18.31 -8.28
CA CYS A 344 14.84 -19.22 -7.42
C CYS A 344 13.31 -19.16 -7.62
N GLY A 345 12.84 -18.22 -8.45
CA GLY A 345 11.44 -18.10 -8.86
C GLY A 345 11.20 -16.93 -9.79
N LEU A 346 9.94 -16.67 -10.12
CA LEU A 346 9.50 -15.64 -11.06
C LEU A 346 8.61 -14.62 -10.33
N CYS A 347 8.99 -13.35 -10.31
CA CYS A 347 8.11 -12.32 -9.77
C CYS A 347 7.10 -11.83 -10.83
N GLY A 348 6.12 -11.03 -10.40
CA GLY A 348 5.06 -10.52 -11.27
C GLY A 348 5.57 -9.81 -12.53
N THR A 349 6.58 -8.94 -12.42
CA THR A 349 7.16 -8.26 -13.59
C THR A 349 7.86 -9.23 -14.53
N GLY A 350 8.62 -10.20 -13.99
CA GLY A 350 9.26 -11.25 -14.78
C GLY A 350 8.24 -12.12 -15.51
N ALA A 351 7.10 -12.42 -14.88
CA ALA A 351 6.02 -13.19 -15.48
C ALA A 351 5.32 -12.43 -16.62
N LEU A 352 5.06 -11.14 -16.43
CA LEU A 352 4.51 -10.27 -17.48
C LEU A 352 5.47 -10.10 -18.65
N ASP A 353 6.75 -9.87 -18.36
CA ASP A 353 7.81 -9.76 -19.37
C ASP A 353 7.94 -11.06 -20.17
N THR A 354 7.88 -12.21 -19.50
CA THR A 354 7.87 -13.54 -20.14
C THR A 354 6.67 -13.66 -21.07
N LEU A 355 5.46 -13.38 -20.59
CA LEU A 355 4.25 -13.52 -21.40
C LEU A 355 4.25 -12.58 -22.61
N ALA A 356 4.63 -11.31 -22.42
CA ALA A 356 4.75 -10.34 -23.51
C ALA A 356 5.74 -10.82 -24.59
N GLY A 357 6.90 -11.33 -24.17
CA GLY A 357 7.90 -11.89 -25.07
C GLY A 357 7.43 -13.15 -25.81
N LEU A 358 6.71 -14.04 -25.13
CA LEU A 358 6.17 -15.27 -25.74
C LEU A 358 5.04 -14.98 -26.74
N LEU A 359 4.20 -13.97 -26.46
CA LEU A 359 3.18 -13.48 -27.40
C LEU A 359 3.85 -12.92 -28.66
N ALA A 360 4.82 -12.02 -28.49
CA ALA A 360 5.55 -11.42 -29.61
C ALA A 360 6.31 -12.45 -30.47
N ALA A 361 6.79 -13.54 -29.85
CA ALA A 361 7.49 -14.62 -30.55
C ALA A 361 6.56 -15.68 -31.17
N GLY A 362 5.23 -15.58 -30.98
CA GLY A 362 4.26 -16.58 -31.44
C GLY A 362 4.31 -17.92 -30.71
N VAL A 363 4.99 -17.97 -29.56
CA VAL A 363 5.04 -19.14 -28.67
C VAL A 363 3.71 -19.31 -27.92
N VAL A 364 3.08 -18.18 -27.58
CA VAL A 364 1.72 -18.10 -27.07
C VAL A 364 0.88 -17.34 -28.09
N ASP A 365 -0.31 -17.83 -28.41
CA ASP A 365 -1.23 -17.18 -29.34
C ASP A 365 -2.11 -16.10 -28.66
N ALA A 366 -2.91 -15.38 -29.46
CA ALA A 366 -3.82 -14.34 -28.97
C ALA A 366 -4.87 -14.83 -27.96
N THR A 367 -5.14 -16.14 -27.92
CA THR A 367 -6.07 -16.74 -26.93
C THR A 367 -5.39 -17.07 -25.61
N GLY A 368 -4.07 -16.93 -25.54
CA GLY A 368 -3.26 -17.31 -24.39
C GLY A 368 -2.85 -18.77 -24.39
N ARG A 369 -2.99 -19.49 -25.52
CA ARG A 369 -2.57 -20.90 -25.61
C ARG A 369 -1.14 -21.01 -26.11
N PHE A 370 -0.37 -21.92 -25.51
CA PHE A 370 0.90 -22.33 -26.10
C PHE A 370 0.67 -22.97 -27.47
N THR A 371 1.41 -22.51 -28.47
CA THR A 371 1.43 -23.12 -29.81
C THR A 371 2.28 -24.39 -29.78
N ALA A 372 2.16 -25.23 -30.81
CA ALA A 372 2.97 -26.44 -30.93
C ALA A 372 4.46 -26.07 -31.01
N ALA A 373 5.32 -26.74 -30.22
CA ALA A 373 6.72 -26.37 -30.05
C ALA A 373 7.52 -26.38 -31.36
N GLU A 374 7.10 -27.18 -32.33
CA GLU A 374 7.67 -27.26 -33.68
C GLU A 374 7.46 -25.97 -34.48
N THR A 375 6.47 -25.16 -34.12
CA THR A 375 6.17 -23.87 -34.75
C THR A 375 6.97 -22.72 -34.15
N TRP A 376 7.58 -22.92 -32.97
CA TRP A 376 8.36 -21.87 -32.31
C TRP A 376 9.64 -21.54 -33.09
N PRO A 377 10.16 -20.31 -32.96
CA PRO A 377 11.48 -19.95 -33.47
C PRO A 377 12.54 -20.98 -33.03
N HIS A 378 13.41 -21.39 -33.95
CA HIS A 378 14.34 -22.50 -33.73
C HIS A 378 15.14 -22.38 -32.42
N ALA A 379 15.64 -21.17 -32.11
CA ALA A 379 16.43 -20.92 -30.91
C ALA A 379 15.62 -21.02 -29.61
N LEU A 380 14.29 -20.87 -29.66
CA LEU A 380 13.42 -20.96 -28.50
C LEU A 380 12.95 -22.39 -28.21
N ARG A 381 13.05 -23.31 -29.17
CA ARG A 381 12.60 -24.71 -28.98
C ARG A 381 13.32 -25.44 -27.84
N GLN A 382 14.57 -25.08 -27.56
CA GLN A 382 15.33 -25.64 -26.43
C GLN A 382 14.73 -25.28 -25.06
N HIS A 383 13.90 -24.22 -24.99
CA HIS A 383 13.19 -23.80 -23.78
C HIS A 383 11.85 -24.51 -23.62
N ALA A 384 11.41 -25.32 -24.59
CA ALA A 384 10.19 -26.11 -24.46
C ALA A 384 10.31 -27.09 -23.29
N ALA A 385 9.29 -27.07 -22.44
CA ALA A 385 9.21 -27.90 -21.25
C ALA A 385 7.76 -28.40 -21.06
N ALA A 386 7.59 -29.24 -20.06
CA ALA A 386 6.27 -29.62 -19.58
C ALA A 386 6.18 -29.40 -18.07
N ASP A 387 4.99 -29.04 -17.60
CA ASP A 387 4.70 -29.00 -16.18
C ASP A 387 4.57 -30.42 -15.59
N HIS A 388 4.33 -30.51 -14.28
CA HIS A 388 4.18 -31.78 -13.56
C HIS A 388 3.00 -32.64 -14.05
N LEU A 389 2.08 -32.09 -14.85
CA LEU A 389 0.95 -32.80 -15.47
C LEU A 389 1.18 -33.08 -16.96
N GLY A 390 2.38 -32.83 -17.48
CA GLY A 390 2.71 -33.03 -18.89
C GLY A 390 2.15 -31.96 -19.82
N ARG A 391 1.66 -30.83 -19.30
CA ARG A 391 1.12 -29.73 -20.12
C ARG A 391 2.26 -28.80 -20.57
N PRO A 392 2.12 -28.10 -21.72
CA PRO A 392 3.16 -27.22 -22.22
C PRO A 392 3.60 -26.14 -21.21
N ALA A 393 4.90 -25.94 -21.13
CA ALA A 393 5.54 -24.90 -20.34
C ALA A 393 6.78 -24.35 -21.04
N PHE A 394 7.26 -23.21 -20.59
CA PHE A 394 8.47 -22.55 -21.06
C PHE A 394 9.50 -22.45 -19.94
N SER A 395 10.73 -22.92 -20.19
CA SER A 395 11.85 -22.79 -19.25
C SER A 395 12.46 -21.40 -19.34
N VAL A 396 12.13 -20.53 -18.39
CA VAL A 396 12.58 -19.13 -18.36
C VAL A 396 14.04 -19.03 -17.91
N ALA A 397 14.36 -19.73 -16.82
CA ALA A 397 15.66 -19.71 -16.16
C ALA A 397 15.99 -21.09 -15.57
N GLN A 398 17.22 -21.23 -15.09
CA GLN A 398 17.72 -22.41 -14.40
C GLN A 398 18.29 -21.97 -13.05
N SER A 399 17.95 -22.68 -11.98
CA SER A 399 18.51 -22.45 -10.66
C SER A 399 19.93 -23.01 -10.55
N ASP A 400 20.63 -22.64 -9.48
CA ASP A 400 21.95 -23.19 -9.13
C ASP A 400 21.94 -24.69 -8.83
N THR A 401 20.76 -25.25 -8.53
CA THR A 401 20.55 -26.69 -8.32
C THR A 401 20.12 -27.40 -9.60
N ASP A 402 20.34 -26.80 -10.77
CA ASP A 402 19.91 -27.28 -12.09
C ASP A 402 18.40 -27.51 -12.23
N SER A 403 17.60 -26.89 -11.35
CA SER A 403 16.14 -26.96 -11.44
C SER A 403 15.61 -25.86 -12.36
N LYS A 404 14.77 -26.24 -13.33
CA LYS A 404 14.19 -25.28 -14.28
C LYS A 404 13.11 -24.43 -13.62
N ILE A 405 13.16 -23.12 -13.84
CA ILE A 405 12.07 -22.20 -13.50
C ILE A 405 11.12 -22.15 -14.69
N LEU A 406 9.94 -22.74 -14.51
CA LEU A 406 8.95 -22.91 -15.58
C LEU A 406 7.86 -21.84 -15.51
N PHE A 407 7.48 -21.34 -16.69
CA PHE A 407 6.29 -20.55 -16.93
C PHE A 407 5.27 -21.38 -17.72
N THR A 408 4.11 -21.65 -17.11
CA THR A 408 3.18 -22.69 -17.56
C THR A 408 1.92 -22.12 -18.23
N GLN A 409 1.15 -22.98 -18.89
CA GLN A 409 -0.17 -22.63 -19.42
C GLN A 409 -1.14 -22.10 -18.34
N ALA A 410 -1.03 -22.58 -17.09
CA ALA A 410 -1.85 -22.11 -15.98
C ALA A 410 -1.45 -20.67 -15.58
N ASP A 411 -0.15 -20.38 -15.60
CA ASP A 411 0.38 -19.05 -15.28
C ASP A 411 -0.09 -18.01 -16.32
N VAL A 412 -0.06 -18.37 -17.62
CA VAL A 412 -0.65 -17.55 -18.69
C VAL A 412 -2.11 -17.23 -18.39
N ARG A 413 -2.90 -18.23 -17.97
CA ARG A 413 -4.32 -18.03 -17.67
C ARG A 413 -4.54 -17.11 -16.49
N GLN A 414 -3.73 -17.20 -15.43
CA GLN A 414 -3.82 -16.31 -14.27
C GLN A 414 -3.55 -14.85 -14.67
N LEU A 415 -2.48 -14.60 -15.42
CA LEU A 415 -2.17 -13.25 -15.92
C LEU A 415 -3.23 -12.72 -16.89
N GLN A 416 -3.78 -13.59 -17.73
CA GLN A 416 -4.86 -13.25 -18.68
C GLN A 416 -6.14 -12.81 -17.95
N LEU A 417 -6.52 -13.49 -16.87
CA LEU A 417 -7.67 -13.10 -16.04
C LEU A 417 -7.42 -11.76 -15.34
N ALA A 418 -6.24 -11.60 -14.74
CA ALA A 418 -5.87 -10.38 -14.04
C ALA A 418 -5.93 -9.16 -14.95
N ARG A 419 -5.26 -9.24 -16.11
CA ARG A 419 -5.21 -8.14 -17.07
C ARG A 419 -6.57 -7.87 -17.73
N GLY A 420 -7.39 -8.90 -17.94
CA GLY A 420 -8.74 -8.75 -18.47
C GLY A 420 -9.65 -8.00 -17.50
N ALA A 421 -9.54 -8.27 -16.20
CA ALA A 421 -10.32 -7.58 -15.16
C ALA A 421 -9.96 -6.10 -15.08
N ILE A 422 -8.67 -5.77 -15.10
CA ILE A 422 -8.17 -4.40 -15.07
C ILE A 422 -8.65 -3.62 -16.31
N ALA A 423 -8.40 -4.17 -17.52
CA ALA A 423 -8.80 -3.53 -18.76
C ALA A 423 -10.31 -3.32 -18.88
N ALA A 424 -11.12 -4.27 -18.38
CA ALA A 424 -12.56 -4.14 -18.31
C ALA A 424 -13.01 -3.03 -17.35
N GLY A 425 -12.41 -2.94 -16.16
CA GLY A 425 -12.67 -1.86 -15.21
C GLY A 425 -12.36 -0.49 -15.81
N ILE A 426 -11.21 -0.34 -16.47
CA ILE A 426 -10.84 0.90 -17.17
C ILE A 426 -11.86 1.24 -18.25
N THR A 427 -12.28 0.25 -19.04
CA THR A 427 -13.29 0.42 -20.09
C THR A 427 -14.61 0.94 -19.53
N VAL A 428 -15.09 0.35 -18.43
CA VAL A 428 -16.33 0.78 -17.77
C VAL A 428 -16.22 2.21 -17.26
N LEU A 429 -15.11 2.61 -16.64
CA LEU A 429 -14.93 3.99 -16.16
C LEU A 429 -14.88 4.99 -17.32
N LEU A 430 -14.13 4.69 -18.39
CA LEU A 430 -14.05 5.53 -19.59
C LEU A 430 -15.42 5.70 -20.25
N GLN A 431 -16.18 4.62 -20.40
CA GLN A 431 -17.54 4.65 -20.93
C GLN A 431 -18.49 5.46 -20.04
N THR A 432 -18.40 5.29 -18.72
CA THR A 432 -19.19 6.04 -17.73
C THR A 432 -18.91 7.54 -17.81
N ALA A 433 -17.65 7.92 -18.01
CA ALA A 433 -17.24 9.32 -18.16
C ALA A 433 -17.45 9.88 -19.58
N GLY A 434 -17.74 9.04 -20.58
CA GLY A 434 -17.83 9.45 -21.98
C GLY A 434 -16.48 9.86 -22.59
N ILE A 435 -15.37 9.29 -22.11
CA ILE A 435 -14.00 9.64 -22.51
C ILE A 435 -13.41 8.52 -23.37
N ASN A 436 -12.73 8.85 -24.47
CA ASN A 436 -11.97 7.84 -25.21
C ASN A 436 -10.59 7.66 -24.57
N ALA A 437 -10.06 6.45 -24.60
CA ALA A 437 -8.71 6.15 -24.07
C ALA A 437 -7.62 7.09 -24.61
N ARG A 438 -7.67 7.43 -25.90
CA ARG A 438 -6.73 8.36 -26.56
C ARG A 438 -6.74 9.79 -26.00
N ASP A 439 -7.83 10.18 -25.34
CA ASP A 439 -8.02 11.51 -24.76
C ASP A 439 -7.38 11.61 -23.36
N LEU A 440 -6.94 10.48 -22.78
CA LEU A 440 -6.17 10.47 -21.54
C LEU A 440 -4.85 11.23 -21.70
N LYS A 441 -4.62 12.19 -20.82
CA LYS A 441 -3.39 12.99 -20.79
C LYS A 441 -2.33 12.40 -19.87
N ALA A 442 -2.74 11.62 -18.88
CA ALA A 442 -1.83 10.90 -17.99
C ALA A 442 -2.37 9.52 -17.58
N VAL A 443 -1.47 8.55 -17.47
CA VAL A 443 -1.71 7.23 -16.88
C VAL A 443 -0.69 7.04 -15.75
N LEU A 444 -1.16 7.02 -14.52
CA LEU A 444 -0.37 7.03 -13.31
C LEU A 444 -0.47 5.66 -12.62
N CYS A 445 0.60 4.89 -12.71
CA CYS A 445 0.65 3.52 -12.22
C CYS A 445 1.29 3.47 -10.82
N ALA A 446 0.58 2.88 -9.86
CA ALA A 446 0.98 2.71 -8.48
C ALA A 446 1.04 1.22 -8.09
N GLY A 447 1.37 0.95 -6.84
CA GLY A 447 1.49 -0.39 -6.28
C GLY A 447 2.89 -0.97 -6.43
N ALA A 448 3.14 -2.11 -5.77
CA ALA A 448 4.45 -2.76 -5.77
C ALA A 448 4.91 -3.14 -7.19
N LEU A 449 3.98 -3.55 -8.05
CA LEU A 449 4.25 -3.82 -9.47
C LEU A 449 4.60 -2.53 -10.23
N GLY A 450 3.89 -1.43 -9.95
CA GLY A 450 4.11 -0.14 -10.60
C GLY A 450 5.54 0.37 -10.46
N SER A 451 6.22 0.13 -9.34
CA SER A 451 7.62 0.55 -9.18
C SER A 451 8.59 -0.07 -10.19
N PHE A 452 8.25 -1.23 -10.78
CA PHE A 452 9.18 -2.03 -11.58
C PHE A 452 8.65 -2.41 -12.97
N LEU A 453 7.37 -2.26 -13.26
CA LEU A 453 6.79 -2.57 -14.57
C LEU A 453 7.36 -1.67 -15.67
N ARG A 454 7.68 -2.22 -16.85
CA ARG A 454 8.09 -1.40 -18.01
C ARG A 454 6.85 -0.82 -18.69
N PRO A 455 6.87 0.45 -19.15
CA PRO A 455 5.80 1.00 -19.97
C PRO A 455 5.46 0.10 -21.17
N CYS A 456 6.48 -0.39 -21.89
CA CYS A 456 6.28 -1.26 -23.05
C CYS A 456 5.61 -2.60 -22.68
N THR A 457 5.97 -3.22 -21.56
CA THR A 457 5.29 -4.43 -21.07
C THR A 457 3.86 -4.14 -20.66
N ALA A 458 3.61 -3.03 -19.96
CA ALA A 458 2.26 -2.63 -19.55
C ALA A 458 1.32 -2.46 -20.76
N LEU A 459 1.82 -1.80 -21.82
CA LEU A 459 1.11 -1.62 -23.09
C LEU A 459 0.91 -2.94 -23.83
N ALA A 460 1.98 -3.74 -24.03
CA ALA A 460 1.92 -5.02 -24.73
C ALA A 460 0.95 -6.00 -24.06
N MET A 461 0.91 -5.99 -22.72
CA MET A 461 -0.02 -6.81 -21.95
C MET A 461 -1.45 -6.25 -21.92
N GLY A 462 -1.66 -5.00 -22.31
CA GLY A 462 -2.96 -4.33 -22.20
C GLY A 462 -3.38 -4.08 -20.74
N LEU A 463 -2.41 -3.89 -19.84
CA LEU A 463 -2.66 -3.49 -18.44
C LEU A 463 -3.01 -2.00 -18.33
N VAL A 464 -2.57 -1.22 -19.30
CA VAL A 464 -2.88 0.21 -19.44
C VAL A 464 -3.50 0.45 -20.82
N PRO A 465 -4.31 1.49 -21.01
CA PRO A 465 -4.84 1.85 -22.32
C PRO A 465 -3.72 2.24 -23.28
N GLU A 466 -4.00 2.14 -24.58
CA GLU A 466 -3.09 2.67 -25.60
C GLU A 466 -2.89 4.18 -25.40
N ALA A 467 -1.67 4.53 -25.01
CA ALA A 467 -1.23 5.90 -24.80
C ALA A 467 0.26 6.03 -25.17
N PRO A 468 0.71 7.23 -25.59
CA PRO A 468 2.13 7.52 -25.70
C PRO A 468 2.88 7.19 -24.39
N GLU A 469 4.05 6.56 -24.50
CA GLU A 469 4.81 6.08 -23.33
C GLU A 469 5.17 7.20 -22.34
N ASP A 470 5.37 8.43 -22.81
CA ASP A 470 5.68 9.61 -22.00
C ASP A 470 4.51 10.07 -21.10
N ARG A 471 3.29 9.56 -21.36
CA ARG A 471 2.11 9.76 -20.51
C ARG A 471 1.98 8.72 -19.41
N ILE A 472 2.74 7.63 -19.46
CA ILE A 472 2.72 6.56 -18.46
C ILE A 472 3.79 6.87 -17.41
N ARG A 473 3.35 7.17 -16.19
CA ARG A 473 4.25 7.51 -15.06
C ARG A 473 4.04 6.53 -13.93
N PHE A 474 5.12 6.12 -13.28
CA PHE A 474 5.08 5.21 -12.15
C PHE A 474 5.31 5.96 -10.84
N LEU A 475 4.39 5.79 -9.89
CA LEU A 475 4.35 6.50 -8.61
C LEU A 475 4.91 5.67 -7.44
N GLY A 476 5.23 4.40 -7.68
CA GLY A 476 5.60 3.44 -6.64
C GLY A 476 4.46 3.20 -5.64
N ASN A 477 4.78 3.09 -4.34
CA ASN A 477 3.74 2.96 -3.30
C ASN A 477 3.06 4.32 -3.04
N ALA A 478 2.07 4.63 -3.88
CA ALA A 478 1.31 5.87 -3.84
C ALA A 478 0.41 5.95 -2.59
N ALA A 479 -0.18 4.83 -2.15
CA ALA A 479 -0.96 4.76 -0.92
C ALA A 479 -0.17 5.25 0.31
N LEU A 480 1.02 4.66 0.54
CA LEU A 480 1.92 5.04 1.62
C LEU A 480 2.41 6.49 1.50
N THR A 481 2.66 6.95 0.26
CA THR A 481 3.05 8.33 -0.03
C THR A 481 1.93 9.31 0.35
N GLY A 482 0.68 8.97 0.05
CA GLY A 482 -0.50 9.76 0.45
C GLY A 482 -0.70 9.78 1.96
N ALA A 483 -0.57 8.64 2.63
CA ALA A 483 -0.63 8.56 4.09
C ALA A 483 0.44 9.44 4.75
N ALA A 484 1.67 9.43 4.23
CA ALA A 484 2.75 10.29 4.71
C ALA A 484 2.44 11.79 4.50
N ARG A 485 1.87 12.17 3.35
CA ARG A 485 1.44 13.56 3.09
C ARG A 485 0.36 14.03 4.08
N ALA A 486 -0.65 13.21 4.32
CA ALA A 486 -1.74 13.53 5.25
C ALA A 486 -1.31 13.53 6.73
N LEU A 487 -0.28 12.74 7.08
CA LEU A 487 0.34 12.77 8.39
C LEU A 487 1.12 14.08 8.60
N LEU A 488 1.93 14.48 7.62
CA LEU A 488 2.78 15.66 7.70
C LEU A 488 2.06 16.99 7.47
N ASN A 489 0.85 16.99 6.91
CA ASN A 489 0.17 18.23 6.53
C ASN A 489 -1.35 18.16 6.75
N ARG A 490 -1.87 19.05 7.61
CA ARG A 490 -3.30 19.15 7.93
C ARG A 490 -4.18 19.49 6.73
N ALA A 491 -3.70 20.32 5.80
CA ALA A 491 -4.46 20.65 4.59
C ALA A 491 -4.58 19.43 3.67
N GLU A 492 -3.52 18.61 3.55
CA GLU A 492 -3.56 17.36 2.79
C GLU A 492 -4.48 16.32 3.45
N ARG A 493 -4.53 16.28 4.78
CA ARG A 493 -5.50 15.47 5.53
C ARG A 493 -6.95 15.91 5.27
N ALA A 494 -7.20 17.22 5.27
CA ALA A 494 -8.52 17.76 4.91
C ALA A 494 -8.90 17.43 3.47
N ARG A 495 -7.95 17.60 2.55
CA ARG A 495 -8.10 17.24 1.15
C ARG A 495 -8.42 15.76 0.95
N ALA A 496 -7.80 14.85 1.71
CA ALA A 496 -8.14 13.42 1.65
C ALA A 496 -9.63 13.17 1.94
N ARG A 497 -10.21 13.88 2.92
CA ARG A 497 -11.65 13.83 3.22
C ARG A 497 -12.50 14.37 2.08
N GLU A 498 -12.11 15.51 1.52
CA GLU A 498 -12.81 16.09 0.36
C GLU A 498 -12.80 15.15 -0.85
N LEU A 499 -11.64 14.55 -1.16
CA LEU A 499 -11.48 13.59 -2.24
C LEU A 499 -12.35 12.35 -2.02
N ALA A 500 -12.36 11.79 -0.81
CA ALA A 500 -13.21 10.64 -0.50
C ALA A 500 -14.70 10.93 -0.71
N HIS A 501 -15.15 12.16 -0.44
CA HIS A 501 -16.53 12.58 -0.72
C HIS A 501 -16.81 12.86 -2.20
N ALA A 502 -15.80 13.30 -2.96
CA ALA A 502 -15.94 13.61 -4.38
C ALA A 502 -15.91 12.38 -5.29
N VAL A 503 -15.32 11.27 -4.83
CA VAL A 503 -15.23 10.03 -5.61
C VAL A 503 -16.60 9.38 -5.75
N THR A 504 -17.01 9.13 -6.98
CA THR A 504 -18.16 8.29 -7.32
C THR A 504 -17.70 6.86 -7.53
N TYR A 505 -18.09 5.96 -6.63
CA TYR A 505 -17.79 4.53 -6.76
C TYR A 505 -18.70 3.86 -7.80
N ILE A 506 -18.08 3.13 -8.73
CA ILE A 506 -18.75 2.30 -9.73
C ILE A 506 -18.58 0.83 -9.34
N GLU A 507 -19.64 0.25 -8.79
CA GLU A 507 -19.69 -1.18 -8.48
C GLU A 507 -19.70 -2.01 -9.76
N LEU A 508 -18.67 -2.82 -9.98
CA LEU A 508 -18.53 -3.66 -11.18
C LEU A 508 -19.34 -4.95 -11.07
N SER A 509 -19.58 -5.44 -9.85
CA SER A 509 -20.33 -6.67 -9.60
C SER A 509 -21.77 -6.56 -10.12
N GLY A 510 -22.20 -7.57 -10.89
CA GLY A 510 -23.56 -7.61 -11.44
C GLY A 510 -23.79 -6.72 -12.66
N ARG A 511 -22.77 -5.99 -13.15
CA ARG A 511 -22.87 -5.19 -14.36
C ARG A 511 -22.68 -6.02 -15.63
N SER A 512 -23.59 -5.88 -16.58
CA SER A 512 -23.54 -6.57 -17.87
C SER A 512 -22.47 -6.01 -18.81
N ASP A 513 -22.25 -4.69 -18.78
CA ASP A 513 -21.19 -4.03 -19.56
C ASP A 513 -19.79 -4.40 -19.09
N PHE A 514 -19.57 -4.60 -17.78
CA PHE A 514 -18.32 -5.15 -17.26
C PHE A 514 -18.05 -6.57 -17.77
N ASN A 515 -19.04 -7.47 -17.71
CA ASN A 515 -18.87 -8.85 -18.18
C ASN A 515 -18.54 -8.90 -19.68
N ALA A 516 -19.24 -8.10 -20.50
CA ALA A 516 -18.96 -7.99 -21.92
C ALA A 516 -17.55 -7.42 -22.19
N ALA A 517 -17.15 -6.38 -21.46
CA ALA A 517 -15.81 -5.82 -21.55
C ALA A 517 -14.75 -6.85 -21.14
N PHE A 518 -14.95 -7.57 -20.03
CA PHE A 518 -14.06 -8.61 -19.53
C PHE A 518 -13.83 -9.71 -20.56
N GLU A 519 -14.89 -10.26 -21.15
CA GLU A 519 -14.79 -11.27 -22.21
C GLU A 519 -13.98 -10.75 -23.41
N SER A 520 -14.22 -9.52 -23.84
CA SER A 520 -13.48 -8.90 -24.94
C SER A 520 -12.01 -8.68 -24.60
N CYS A 521 -11.72 -8.32 -23.35
CA CYS A 521 -10.39 -8.06 -22.83
C CYS A 521 -9.61 -9.32 -22.44
N LEU A 522 -10.14 -10.53 -22.62
CA LEU A 522 -9.37 -11.77 -22.41
C LEU A 522 -8.44 -12.08 -23.59
N ARG A 523 -8.76 -11.64 -24.81
CA ARG A 523 -7.93 -11.90 -26.00
C ARG A 523 -6.77 -10.92 -26.09
N PHE A 524 -5.54 -11.42 -26.18
CA PHE A 524 -4.36 -10.56 -26.34
C PHE A 524 -4.38 -9.83 -27.68
N SER A 525 -3.98 -8.56 -27.64
CA SER A 525 -3.63 -7.80 -28.84
C SER A 525 -2.23 -8.26 -29.24
N VAL A 526 -2.11 -8.92 -30.39
CA VAL A 526 -0.84 -9.50 -30.88
C VAL A 526 -0.46 -8.85 -32.19
#